data_AF-A0A1G9Q804-F1
#
_entry.id   AF-A0A1G9Q804-F1
#
_cell.length_a   1.000
_cell.length_b   1.000
_cell.length_c   1.000
_cell.angle_alpha   90.00
_cell.angle_beta   90.00
_cell.angle_gamma   90.00
#
_symmetry.space_group_name_H-M   'P 1'
#
loop_
_entity.id
_entity.type
_entity.pdbx_description
1 polymer ?
#
loop_
_entity_poly.entity_id
_entity_poly.type
_entity_poly.pdbx_seq_one_letter_code
_entity_poly.pdbx_strand_id
1 'polypeptide(L)'
;MDGALAALQTVSATAVEDAASWDLRAASDFAGQVEEFSRTVEYLQLVAAAAVDRTRKQSTVAAAGVAAGAATSWTTGWRESPGGWETGGSGAAEPAGTAAAGAAASASASASATATPADASSGPASVVDDGYRNTAEFLRARLRIGAAEARRRLSLAEAVLPREGLAGRPVPPVHQELAAAVAAGEVASRAATVIAVALERVRPLCDADAAARMEHALTRTAAENDADFLVRVARSWADALDQDGAEPSEELLRQLQGAFI
;
A
#
# COMPACT_ATOMS: atom_id res chain seq x y z
N MET A 1 -5.99 8.47 18.73
CA MET A 1 -5.13 7.39 19.22
C MET A 1 -4.98 7.43 20.73
N ASP A 2 -4.53 8.54 21.30
CA ASP A 2 -4.18 8.62 22.73
C ASP A 2 -5.33 8.24 23.68
N GLY A 3 -6.57 8.68 23.41
CA GLY A 3 -7.74 8.27 24.19
C GLY A 3 -8.04 6.77 24.14
N ALA A 4 -7.78 6.09 23.02
CA ALA A 4 -7.94 4.64 22.91
C ALA A 4 -6.83 3.91 23.68
N LEU A 5 -5.58 4.41 23.62
CA LEU A 5 -4.48 3.89 24.42
C LEU A 5 -4.78 4.03 25.93
N ALA A 6 -5.28 5.18 26.36
CA ALA A 6 -5.64 5.43 27.75
C ALA A 6 -6.76 4.50 28.23
N ALA A 7 -7.81 4.29 27.42
CA ALA A 7 -8.89 3.35 27.75
C ALA A 7 -8.38 1.91 27.92
N LEU A 8 -7.51 1.44 27.03
CA LEU A 8 -6.90 0.11 27.11
C LEU A 8 -5.99 -0.02 28.33
N GLN A 9 -5.22 1.02 28.65
CA GLN A 9 -4.40 1.08 29.85
C GLN A 9 -5.26 0.97 31.11
N THR A 10 -6.39 1.67 31.17
CA THR A 10 -7.36 1.57 32.27
C THR A 10 -7.90 0.14 32.42
N VAL A 11 -8.37 -0.50 31.34
CA VAL A 11 -8.85 -1.89 31.37
C VAL A 11 -7.73 -2.85 31.80
N SER A 12 -6.52 -2.68 31.27
CA SER A 12 -5.38 -3.57 31.59
C SER A 12 -4.92 -3.48 33.05
N ALA A 13 -5.23 -2.37 33.74
CA ALA A 13 -4.81 -2.16 35.12
C ALA A 13 -5.59 -3.01 36.13
N THR A 14 -6.85 -3.37 35.84
CA THR A 14 -7.70 -4.18 36.73
C THR A 14 -7.99 -5.58 36.19
N ALA A 15 -7.79 -5.83 34.88
CA ALA A 15 -8.19 -7.06 34.20
C ALA A 15 -7.78 -8.38 34.89
N VAL A 16 -6.64 -8.44 35.59
CA VAL A 16 -6.20 -9.65 36.32
C VAL A 16 -7.03 -9.89 37.59
N GLU A 17 -7.39 -8.81 38.30
CA GLU A 17 -8.22 -8.87 39.52
C GLU A 17 -9.68 -9.15 39.14
N ASP A 18 -10.18 -8.47 38.11
CA ASP A 18 -11.52 -8.68 37.57
C ASP A 18 -11.70 -10.13 37.10
N ALA A 19 -10.76 -10.65 36.28
CA ALA A 19 -10.82 -12.01 35.73
C ALA A 19 -10.79 -13.11 36.79
N ALA A 20 -10.20 -12.87 37.97
CA ALA A 20 -10.24 -13.82 39.08
C ALA A 20 -11.63 -13.99 39.71
N SER A 21 -12.56 -13.05 39.44
CA SER A 21 -13.92 -13.05 39.99
C SER A 21 -14.99 -13.55 38.99
N TRP A 22 -14.65 -13.69 37.72
CA TRP A 22 -15.60 -13.99 36.65
C TRP A 22 -16.05 -15.46 36.62
N ASP A 23 -17.30 -15.67 36.20
CA ASP A 23 -17.78 -16.98 35.79
C ASP A 23 -17.33 -17.32 34.35
N LEU A 24 -17.62 -18.54 33.90
CA LEU A 24 -17.25 -19.01 32.56
C LEU A 24 -17.84 -18.13 31.44
N ARG A 25 -19.04 -17.57 31.61
CA ARG A 25 -19.67 -16.72 30.59
C ARG A 25 -18.93 -15.40 30.50
N ALA A 26 -18.77 -14.69 31.61
CA ALA A 26 -18.08 -13.40 31.64
C ALA A 26 -16.63 -13.51 31.14
N ALA A 27 -15.91 -14.58 31.51
CA ALA A 27 -14.57 -14.84 30.99
C ALA A 27 -14.55 -15.12 29.47
N SER A 28 -15.56 -15.83 28.95
CA SER A 28 -15.68 -16.11 27.50
C SER A 28 -16.04 -14.86 26.70
N ASP A 29 -16.98 -14.05 27.20
CA ASP A 29 -17.39 -12.79 26.59
C ASP A 29 -16.23 -11.79 26.53
N PHE A 30 -15.42 -11.70 27.60
CA PHE A 30 -14.19 -10.89 27.63
C PHE A 30 -13.14 -11.40 26.64
N ALA A 31 -12.91 -12.71 26.57
CA ALA A 31 -11.97 -13.29 25.60
C ALA A 31 -12.37 -12.97 24.15
N GLY A 32 -13.68 -13.02 23.84
CA GLY A 32 -14.22 -12.61 22.54
C GLY A 32 -13.96 -11.12 22.22
N GLN A 33 -14.21 -10.23 23.18
CA GLN A 33 -13.97 -8.78 23.01
C GLN A 33 -12.49 -8.45 22.83
N VAL A 34 -11.59 -9.12 23.57
CA VAL A 34 -10.14 -8.95 23.42
C VAL A 34 -9.67 -9.39 22.03
N GLU A 35 -10.23 -10.48 21.49
CA GLU A 35 -9.90 -10.97 20.15
C GLU A 35 -10.48 -10.08 19.03
N GLU A 36 -11.70 -9.55 19.19
CA GLU A 36 -12.26 -8.54 18.27
C GLU A 36 -11.41 -7.25 18.24
N PHE A 37 -10.99 -6.79 19.42
CA PHE A 37 -10.06 -5.67 19.55
C PHE A 37 -8.69 -5.98 18.90
N SER A 38 -8.17 -7.19 19.09
CA SER A 38 -6.94 -7.67 18.47
C SER A 38 -7.00 -7.56 16.94
N ARG A 39 -8.06 -8.09 16.30
CA ARG A 39 -8.24 -8.03 14.84
C ARG A 39 -8.35 -6.59 14.32
N THR A 40 -9.04 -5.71 15.05
CA THR A 40 -9.10 -4.28 14.72
C THR A 40 -7.73 -3.62 14.78
N VAL A 41 -6.92 -3.93 15.80
CA VAL A 41 -5.53 -3.46 15.91
C VAL A 41 -4.65 -4.02 14.79
N GLU A 42 -4.83 -5.29 14.40
CA GLU A 42 -4.12 -5.87 13.26
C GLU A 42 -4.42 -5.13 11.95
N TYR A 43 -5.68 -4.77 11.67
CA TYR A 43 -6.02 -3.91 10.52
C TYR A 43 -5.32 -2.54 10.59
N LEU A 44 -5.34 -1.87 11.75
CA LEU A 44 -4.63 -0.60 11.94
C LEU A 44 -3.11 -0.73 11.74
N GLN A 45 -2.51 -1.89 12.06
CA GLN A 45 -1.09 -2.16 11.78
C GLN A 45 -0.80 -2.26 10.27
N LEU A 46 -1.73 -2.77 9.45
CA LEU A 46 -1.61 -2.77 7.99
C LEU A 46 -1.74 -1.36 7.42
N VAL A 47 -2.75 -0.60 7.87
CA VAL A 47 -2.95 0.80 7.47
C VAL A 47 -1.73 1.65 7.81
N ALA A 48 -1.15 1.49 9.00
CA ALA A 48 0.08 2.19 9.41
C ALA A 48 1.30 1.79 8.56
N ALA A 49 1.48 0.50 8.25
CA ALA A 49 2.57 0.04 7.39
C ALA A 49 2.48 0.62 5.98
N ALA A 50 1.29 0.61 5.37
CA ALA A 50 1.04 1.20 4.06
C ALA A 50 1.17 2.73 4.05
N ALA A 51 0.78 3.41 5.13
CA ALA A 51 0.95 4.86 5.26
C ALA A 51 2.44 5.27 5.28
N VAL A 52 3.27 4.53 6.02
CA VAL A 52 4.73 4.71 6.00
C VAL A 52 5.29 4.41 4.61
N ASP A 53 4.86 3.34 3.95
CA ASP A 53 5.36 2.98 2.62
C ASP A 53 5.03 4.03 1.55
N ARG A 54 3.77 4.49 1.51
CA ARG A 54 3.29 5.53 0.60
C ARG A 54 4.05 6.84 0.80
N THR A 55 4.19 7.30 2.04
CA THR A 55 4.87 8.57 2.35
C THR A 55 6.36 8.51 2.01
N ARG A 56 7.03 7.38 2.24
CA ARG A 56 8.42 7.17 1.78
C ARG A 56 8.52 7.26 0.25
N LYS A 57 7.67 6.51 -0.47
CA LYS A 57 7.63 6.50 -1.95
C LYS A 57 7.34 7.91 -2.53
N GLN A 58 6.40 8.64 -1.96
CA GLN A 58 6.07 10.01 -2.36
C GLN A 58 7.27 10.96 -2.17
N SER A 59 7.95 10.90 -1.03
CA SER A 59 9.12 11.74 -0.77
C SER A 59 10.34 11.38 -1.64
N THR A 60 10.56 10.10 -1.98
CA THR A 60 11.63 9.75 -2.94
C THR A 60 11.33 10.24 -4.35
N VAL A 61 10.07 10.19 -4.79
CA VAL A 61 9.64 10.76 -6.09
C VAL A 61 9.78 12.29 -6.08
N ALA A 62 9.38 12.97 -5.00
CA ALA A 62 9.53 14.42 -4.87
C ALA A 62 11.00 14.84 -4.94
N ALA A 63 11.90 14.16 -4.21
CA ALA A 63 13.33 14.46 -4.24
C ALA A 63 13.96 14.18 -5.63
N ALA A 64 13.55 13.12 -6.32
CA ALA A 64 13.97 12.84 -7.70
C ALA A 64 13.48 13.93 -8.68
N GLY A 65 12.26 14.43 -8.51
CA GLY A 65 11.71 15.55 -9.28
C GLY A 65 12.47 16.86 -9.06
N VAL A 66 12.85 17.17 -7.80
CA VAL A 66 13.70 18.31 -7.47
C VAL A 66 15.09 18.19 -8.12
N ALA A 67 15.71 17.00 -8.05
CA ALA A 67 17.01 16.75 -8.69
C ALA A 67 16.95 16.88 -10.23
N ALA A 68 15.89 16.36 -10.86
CA ALA A 68 15.67 16.50 -12.30
C ALA A 68 15.42 17.96 -12.70
N GLY A 69 14.64 18.71 -11.92
CA GLY A 69 14.41 20.15 -12.11
C GLY A 69 15.71 20.96 -12.00
N ALA A 70 16.55 20.65 -11.02
CA ALA A 70 17.87 21.26 -10.84
C ALA A 70 18.83 20.94 -12.01
N ALA A 71 18.88 19.69 -12.48
CA ALA A 71 19.67 19.33 -13.66
C ALA A 71 19.18 20.05 -14.93
N THR A 72 17.86 20.20 -15.08
CA THR A 72 17.26 20.92 -16.23
C THR A 72 17.58 22.41 -16.16
N SER A 73 17.51 23.05 -14.98
CA SER A 73 17.81 24.48 -14.82
C SER A 73 19.27 24.85 -15.05
N TRP A 74 20.21 23.92 -14.79
CA TRP A 74 21.62 24.10 -15.16
C TRP A 74 21.89 23.95 -16.66
N THR A 75 21.02 23.25 -17.40
CA THR A 75 21.25 22.91 -18.82
C THR A 75 20.85 24.06 -19.77
N THR A 76 19.99 24.99 -19.36
CA THR A 76 19.59 26.18 -20.15
C THR A 76 20.48 27.41 -19.92
N GLY A 77 21.62 27.26 -19.25
CA GLY A 77 22.59 28.32 -18.98
C GLY A 77 23.39 28.78 -20.21
N TRP A 78 22.73 29.36 -21.22
CA TRP A 78 23.40 30.22 -22.20
C TRP A 78 23.99 31.42 -21.46
N ARG A 79 25.31 31.41 -21.28
CA ARG A 79 26.06 32.52 -20.68
C ARG A 79 26.16 33.64 -21.72
N GLU A 80 25.16 34.52 -21.75
CA GLU A 80 25.27 35.80 -22.44
C GLU A 80 26.52 36.53 -21.94
N SER A 81 27.51 36.64 -22.82
CA SER A 81 28.76 37.33 -22.53
C SER A 81 28.60 38.78 -22.95
N PRO A 82 28.66 39.76 -22.02
CA PRO A 82 28.66 41.18 -22.38
C PRO A 82 30.04 41.55 -22.93
N GLY A 83 30.28 41.24 -24.20
CA GLY A 83 31.56 41.45 -24.88
C GLY A 83 31.40 41.25 -26.38
N GLY A 84 31.03 42.32 -27.08
CA GLY A 84 30.66 42.26 -28.48
C GLY A 84 31.84 42.16 -29.45
N TRP A 85 31.52 41.71 -30.65
CA TRP A 85 32.12 42.19 -31.90
C TRP A 85 31.08 42.08 -33.00
N GLU A 86 31.04 43.08 -33.87
CA GLU A 86 29.98 43.30 -34.84
C GLU A 86 30.14 42.34 -36.04
N THR A 87 29.02 41.91 -36.63
CA THR A 87 28.98 41.59 -38.07
C THR A 87 27.77 42.25 -38.70
N GLY A 88 28.00 42.95 -39.81
CA GLY A 88 27.02 43.83 -40.46
C GLY A 88 25.91 43.09 -41.19
N GLY A 89 24.75 43.74 -41.32
CA GLY A 89 23.56 43.14 -41.92
C GLY A 89 23.33 43.44 -43.41
N SER A 90 22.40 42.70 -44.00
CA SER A 90 21.50 43.08 -45.11
C SER A 90 20.51 41.92 -45.32
N GLY A 91 19.24 42.10 -45.67
CA GLY A 91 18.43 43.31 -45.74
C GLY A 91 16.92 42.97 -45.75
N ALA A 92 16.10 44.03 -45.77
CA ALA A 92 14.86 44.23 -46.56
C ALA A 92 14.10 43.01 -47.14
N ALA A 93 12.76 42.95 -47.16
CA ALA A 93 11.73 43.88 -46.65
C ALA A 93 10.34 43.18 -46.53
N GLU A 94 9.44 43.81 -45.79
CA GLU A 94 7.99 43.51 -45.74
C GLU A 94 7.25 44.13 -46.97
N PRO A 95 5.94 43.85 -47.25
CA PRO A 95 4.86 44.52 -46.48
C PRO A 95 3.49 43.77 -46.36
N ALA A 96 2.71 44.19 -45.35
CA ALA A 96 1.22 44.38 -45.30
C ALA A 96 0.25 43.29 -45.87
N GLY A 97 -0.88 42.91 -45.24
CA GLY A 97 -1.61 43.36 -44.03
C GLY A 97 -2.77 42.37 -43.74
N THR A 98 -3.85 42.65 -43.00
CA THR A 98 -4.36 43.87 -42.32
C THR A 98 -5.30 43.47 -41.15
N ALA A 99 -5.87 44.44 -40.41
CA ALA A 99 -6.59 44.29 -39.15
C ALA A 99 -8.13 44.02 -39.19
N ALA A 100 -8.65 43.35 -38.14
CA ALA A 100 -9.88 43.68 -37.37
C ALA A 100 -10.17 42.56 -36.33
N ALA A 101 -9.97 42.73 -35.02
CA ALA A 101 -10.81 43.45 -34.04
C ALA A 101 -12.03 42.65 -33.52
N GLY A 102 -11.97 42.25 -32.24
CA GLY A 102 -13.07 41.61 -31.51
C GLY A 102 -12.68 41.33 -30.05
N ALA A 103 -13.16 42.15 -29.11
CA ALA A 103 -12.75 42.11 -27.70
C ALA A 103 -13.93 41.92 -26.74
N ALA A 104 -13.77 41.02 -25.76
CA ALA A 104 -14.45 41.00 -24.46
C ALA A 104 -13.71 39.98 -23.56
N ALA A 105 -12.85 40.44 -22.65
CA ALA A 105 -13.20 40.78 -21.25
C ALA A 105 -13.13 39.57 -20.30
N SER A 106 -11.91 39.28 -19.81
CA SER A 106 -11.67 38.40 -18.67
C SER A 106 -11.86 39.17 -17.36
N ALA A 107 -12.78 38.70 -16.50
CA ALA A 107 -12.99 39.28 -15.18
C ALA A 107 -11.96 38.73 -14.17
N SER A 108 -10.94 39.53 -13.87
CA SER A 108 -10.07 39.30 -12.72
C SER A 108 -10.77 39.79 -11.45
N ALA A 109 -10.99 38.91 -10.47
CA ALA A 109 -11.50 39.26 -9.16
C ALA A 109 -10.37 39.12 -8.11
N SER A 110 -9.71 40.24 -7.82
CA SER A 110 -8.73 40.32 -6.72
C SER A 110 -9.46 40.26 -5.37
N ALA A 111 -9.25 39.18 -4.61
CA ALA A 111 -9.61 39.11 -3.20
C ALA A 111 -8.34 39.24 -2.36
N SER A 112 -8.16 40.39 -1.72
CA SER A 112 -7.02 40.65 -0.82
C SER A 112 -7.15 39.83 0.46
N ALA A 113 -6.34 38.78 0.59
CA ALA A 113 -6.13 38.06 1.84
C ALA A 113 -4.77 38.48 2.43
N THR A 114 -4.79 39.10 3.61
CA THR A 114 -3.60 39.59 4.31
C THR A 114 -2.80 38.41 4.88
N ALA A 115 -1.87 37.87 4.09
CA ALA A 115 -0.97 36.80 4.53
C ALA A 115 0.27 37.39 5.21
N THR A 116 0.37 37.20 6.53
CA THR A 116 1.60 37.41 7.29
C THR A 116 2.73 36.56 6.68
N PRO A 117 3.94 37.09 6.46
CA PRO A 117 5.05 36.29 5.99
C PRO A 117 5.53 35.35 7.11
N ALA A 118 5.00 34.13 7.13
CA ALA A 118 5.61 33.03 7.86
C ALA A 118 6.89 32.61 7.13
N ASP A 119 7.97 32.44 7.89
CA ASP A 119 9.32 32.21 7.40
C ASP A 119 9.41 30.93 6.54
N ALA A 120 9.47 31.11 5.22
CA ALA A 120 9.45 30.04 4.24
C ALA A 120 10.83 29.39 4.08
N SER A 121 11.33 28.78 5.15
CA SER A 121 12.51 27.90 5.14
C SER A 121 12.19 26.53 4.52
N SER A 122 11.56 26.52 3.34
CA SER A 122 11.45 25.35 2.48
C SER A 122 12.82 25.06 1.85
N GLY A 123 13.70 24.44 2.64
CA GLY A 123 14.90 23.79 2.11
C GLY A 123 14.53 22.77 1.02
N PRO A 124 15.45 22.43 0.10
CA PRO A 124 15.18 21.45 -0.94
C PRO A 124 14.69 20.16 -0.31
N ALA A 125 13.57 19.63 -0.80
CA ALA A 125 12.93 18.44 -0.26
C ALA A 125 13.96 17.30 -0.18
N SER A 126 14.43 17.02 1.04
CA SER A 126 15.43 15.99 1.25
C SER A 126 14.86 14.66 0.77
N VAL A 127 15.67 13.92 0.00
CA VAL A 127 15.55 12.46 -0.07
C VAL A 127 15.30 11.96 1.36
N VAL A 128 14.46 10.93 1.54
CA VAL A 128 14.23 10.36 2.87
C VAL A 128 15.49 9.65 3.35
N ASP A 129 16.47 10.44 3.81
CA ASP A 129 17.74 9.99 4.33
C ASP A 129 17.58 9.59 5.80
N ASP A 130 16.68 8.64 6.01
CA ASP A 130 16.52 7.95 7.29
C ASP A 130 17.50 6.78 7.44
N GLY A 131 18.41 6.60 6.48
CA GLY A 131 19.43 5.54 6.48
C GLY A 131 18.89 4.14 6.16
N TYR A 132 17.59 3.96 5.85
CA TYR A 132 17.02 2.64 5.58
C TYR A 132 16.85 2.37 4.08
N ARG A 133 17.48 1.28 3.62
CA ARG A 133 17.43 0.80 2.22
C ARG A 133 16.03 0.57 1.63
N ASN A 134 15.02 0.35 2.47
CA ASN A 134 13.61 0.20 2.09
C ASN A 134 12.70 0.30 3.32
N THR A 135 11.39 0.42 3.07
CA THR A 135 10.33 0.49 4.08
C THR A 135 10.36 -0.69 5.07
N ALA A 136 10.68 -1.90 4.62
CA ALA A 136 10.67 -3.09 5.47
C ALA A 136 11.75 -3.03 6.57
N GLU A 137 12.97 -2.58 6.26
CA GLU A 137 14.00 -2.38 7.30
C GLU A 137 13.70 -1.19 8.21
N PHE A 138 13.09 -0.11 7.69
CA PHE A 138 12.62 1.01 8.51
C PHE A 138 11.56 0.53 9.53
N LEU A 139 10.53 -0.18 9.08
CA LEU A 139 9.48 -0.71 9.95
C LEU A 139 10.04 -1.71 10.97
N ARG A 140 10.96 -2.58 10.54
CA ARG A 140 11.70 -3.51 11.43
C ARG A 140 12.38 -2.77 12.58
N ALA A 141 13.13 -1.70 12.29
CA ALA A 141 13.82 -0.92 13.32
C ALA A 141 12.84 -0.08 14.17
N ARG A 142 11.89 0.62 13.53
CA ARG A 142 10.95 1.55 14.19
C ARG A 142 9.94 0.85 15.09
N LEU A 143 9.50 -0.35 14.73
CA LEU A 143 8.47 -1.13 15.42
C LEU A 143 9.05 -2.33 16.20
N ARG A 144 10.36 -2.60 16.09
CA ARG A 144 11.06 -3.76 16.71
C ARG A 144 10.48 -5.13 16.33
N ILE A 145 9.98 -5.23 15.10
CA ILE A 145 9.41 -6.47 14.52
C ILE A 145 10.45 -7.23 13.69
N GLY A 146 10.17 -8.51 13.38
CA GLY A 146 10.99 -9.30 12.47
C GLY A 146 10.92 -8.80 11.00
N ALA A 147 11.95 -9.09 10.20
CA ALA A 147 11.95 -8.68 8.79
C ALA A 147 10.87 -9.39 7.95
N ALA A 148 10.49 -10.63 8.32
CA ALA A 148 9.37 -11.35 7.71
C ALA A 148 8.00 -10.72 8.09
N GLU A 149 7.84 -10.30 9.34
CA GLU A 149 6.65 -9.57 9.83
C GLU A 149 6.45 -8.26 9.07
N ALA A 150 7.52 -7.46 8.91
CA ALA A 150 7.46 -6.20 8.16
C ALA A 150 7.06 -6.41 6.69
N ARG A 151 7.64 -7.41 6.01
CA ARG A 151 7.26 -7.75 4.62
C ARG A 151 5.82 -8.25 4.52
N ARG A 152 5.39 -9.14 5.42
CA ARG A 152 4.01 -9.65 5.42
C ARG A 152 2.98 -8.52 5.52
N ARG A 153 3.20 -7.55 6.42
CA ARG A 153 2.32 -6.40 6.57
C ARG A 153 2.24 -5.54 5.31
N LEU A 154 3.38 -5.30 4.65
CA LEU A 154 3.43 -4.54 3.41
C LEU A 154 2.70 -5.27 2.27
N SER A 155 3.04 -6.53 2.01
CA SER A 155 2.43 -7.32 0.93
C SER A 155 0.93 -7.56 1.16
N LEU A 156 0.50 -7.83 2.40
CA LEU A 156 -0.93 -7.95 2.70
C LEU A 156 -1.65 -6.61 2.52
N ALA A 157 -1.06 -5.51 2.96
CA ALA A 157 -1.66 -4.18 2.78
C ALA A 157 -1.78 -3.77 1.30
N GLU A 158 -0.84 -4.16 0.43
CA GLU A 158 -0.95 -3.99 -1.03
C GLU A 158 -2.13 -4.77 -1.63
N ALA A 159 -2.51 -5.90 -1.03
CA ALA A 159 -3.63 -6.73 -1.45
C ALA A 159 -5.00 -6.25 -0.91
N VAL A 160 -5.06 -5.82 0.37
CA VAL A 160 -6.33 -5.53 1.07
C VAL A 160 -6.66 -4.05 1.29
N LEU A 161 -5.77 -3.11 0.98
CA LEU A 161 -6.08 -1.67 1.10
C LEU A 161 -6.39 -1.03 -0.27
N PRO A 162 -7.19 0.05 -0.31
CA PRO A 162 -7.37 0.85 -1.52
C PRO A 162 -6.04 1.39 -2.04
N ARG A 163 -5.89 1.41 -3.37
CA ARG A 163 -4.67 1.82 -4.08
C ARG A 163 -4.90 3.10 -4.85
N GLU A 164 -3.84 3.85 -5.14
CA GLU A 164 -3.91 5.02 -6.02
C GLU A 164 -3.71 4.59 -7.47
N GLY A 165 -4.69 4.85 -8.34
CA GLY A 165 -4.55 4.66 -9.78
C GLY A 165 -3.72 5.78 -10.41
N LEU A 166 -3.28 5.59 -11.66
CA LEU A 166 -2.41 6.55 -12.39
C LEU A 166 -2.95 7.99 -12.45
N ALA A 167 -4.28 8.17 -12.39
CA ALA A 167 -4.95 9.47 -12.37
C ALA A 167 -5.21 10.03 -10.95
N GLY A 168 -4.55 9.49 -9.92
CA GLY A 168 -4.75 9.85 -8.51
C GLY A 168 -6.10 9.43 -7.91
N ARG A 169 -6.94 8.70 -8.66
CA ARG A 169 -8.23 8.19 -8.19
C ARG A 169 -8.04 6.92 -7.35
N PRO A 170 -8.78 6.73 -6.26
CA PRO A 170 -8.74 5.48 -5.51
C PRO A 170 -9.27 4.33 -6.37
N VAL A 171 -8.53 3.23 -6.37
CA VAL A 171 -8.87 1.93 -6.98
C VAL A 171 -9.16 0.96 -5.84
N PRO A 172 -10.16 0.06 -5.97
CA PRO A 172 -10.43 -0.96 -4.97
C PRO A 172 -9.20 -1.83 -4.62
N PRO A 173 -9.21 -2.45 -3.43
CA PRO A 173 -8.29 -3.54 -3.08
C PRO A 173 -8.22 -4.63 -4.17
N VAL A 174 -7.14 -5.42 -4.17
CA VAL A 174 -7.00 -6.57 -5.07
C VAL A 174 -8.06 -7.62 -4.72
N HIS A 175 -8.21 -7.89 -3.43
CA HIS A 175 -9.17 -8.83 -2.86
C HIS A 175 -10.21 -8.04 -2.07
N GLN A 176 -11.36 -7.76 -2.71
CA GLN A 176 -12.34 -6.80 -2.20
C GLN A 176 -13.18 -7.36 -1.04
N GLU A 177 -13.55 -8.64 -1.08
CA GLU A 177 -14.30 -9.28 0.01
C GLU A 177 -13.38 -9.51 1.21
N LEU A 178 -12.16 -10.00 0.95
CA LEU A 178 -11.16 -10.16 2.00
C LEU A 178 -10.82 -8.82 2.66
N ALA A 179 -10.69 -7.75 1.89
CA ALA A 179 -10.47 -6.41 2.41
C ALA A 179 -11.60 -5.93 3.31
N ALA A 180 -12.85 -6.14 2.92
CA ALA A 180 -14.01 -5.78 3.74
C ALA A 180 -14.00 -6.54 5.07
N ALA A 181 -13.79 -7.86 5.05
CA ALA A 181 -13.76 -8.70 6.25
C ALA A 181 -12.59 -8.37 7.20
N VAL A 182 -11.40 -8.02 6.67
CA VAL A 182 -10.27 -7.57 7.50
C VAL A 182 -10.53 -6.18 8.08
N ALA A 183 -11.10 -5.24 7.31
CA ALA A 183 -11.42 -3.90 7.78
C ALA A 183 -12.56 -3.87 8.82
N ALA A 184 -13.51 -4.81 8.71
CA ALA A 184 -14.58 -5.03 9.68
C ALA A 184 -14.10 -5.76 10.96
N GLY A 185 -12.87 -6.29 10.97
CA GLY A 185 -12.38 -7.09 12.10
C GLY A 185 -13.06 -8.46 12.20
N GLU A 186 -13.53 -9.03 11.09
CA GLU A 186 -14.04 -10.40 11.00
C GLU A 186 -12.89 -11.40 10.77
N VAL A 187 -11.90 -11.03 9.95
CA VAL A 187 -10.76 -11.89 9.58
C VAL A 187 -9.44 -11.31 10.10
N ALA A 188 -8.68 -12.10 10.86
CA ALA A 188 -7.35 -11.72 11.36
C ALA A 188 -6.31 -11.61 10.24
N SER A 189 -5.30 -10.74 10.40
CA SER A 189 -4.29 -10.46 9.37
C SER A 189 -3.44 -11.69 8.98
N ARG A 190 -3.22 -12.62 9.90
CA ARG A 190 -2.53 -13.89 9.58
C ARG A 190 -3.38 -14.79 8.69
N ALA A 191 -4.68 -14.93 9.00
CA ALA A 191 -5.62 -15.66 8.15
C ALA A 191 -5.72 -15.01 6.76
N ALA A 192 -5.87 -13.69 6.70
CA ALA A 192 -5.87 -12.95 5.44
C ALA A 192 -4.56 -13.10 4.63
N THR A 193 -3.41 -13.26 5.29
CA THR A 193 -2.16 -13.60 4.60
C THR A 193 -2.24 -14.96 3.92
N VAL A 194 -2.77 -15.98 4.60
CA VAL A 194 -2.93 -17.33 4.02
C VAL A 194 -3.82 -17.27 2.77
N ILE A 195 -4.93 -16.53 2.86
CA ILE A 195 -5.87 -16.34 1.73
C ILE A 195 -5.19 -15.62 0.57
N ALA A 196 -4.55 -14.47 0.80
CA ALA A 196 -3.89 -13.70 -0.25
C ALA A 196 -2.76 -14.49 -0.95
N VAL A 197 -1.98 -15.27 -0.19
CA VAL A 197 -0.94 -16.16 -0.75
C VAL A 197 -1.55 -17.29 -1.58
N ALA A 198 -2.68 -17.88 -1.14
CA ALA A 198 -3.36 -18.92 -1.88
C ALA A 198 -3.97 -18.38 -3.19
N LEU A 199 -4.58 -17.19 -3.15
CA LEU A 199 -5.15 -16.52 -4.33
C LEU A 199 -4.06 -16.13 -5.35
N GLU A 200 -2.93 -15.56 -4.91
CA GLU A 200 -1.82 -15.23 -5.82
C GLU A 200 -1.20 -16.49 -6.46
N ARG A 201 -1.15 -17.62 -5.73
CA ARG A 201 -0.67 -18.90 -6.29
C ARG A 201 -1.55 -19.42 -7.43
N VAL A 202 -2.88 -19.34 -7.31
CA VAL A 202 -3.81 -19.85 -8.34
C VAL A 202 -4.11 -18.83 -9.44
N ARG A 203 -3.74 -17.57 -9.25
CA ARG A 203 -3.95 -16.46 -10.20
C ARG A 203 -3.51 -16.74 -11.65
N PRO A 204 -2.40 -17.44 -11.95
CA PRO A 204 -2.04 -17.79 -13.33
C PRO A 204 -2.75 -19.05 -13.87
N LEU A 205 -3.46 -19.81 -13.02
CA LEU A 205 -4.07 -21.10 -13.35
C LEU A 205 -5.59 -21.03 -13.59
N CYS A 206 -6.25 -19.95 -13.18
CA CYS A 206 -7.70 -19.84 -13.20
C CYS A 206 -8.21 -18.48 -13.73
N ASP A 207 -9.47 -18.43 -14.14
CA ASP A 207 -10.14 -17.19 -14.53
C ASP A 207 -10.54 -16.33 -13.30
N ALA A 208 -10.96 -15.09 -13.58
CA ALA A 208 -11.32 -14.13 -12.53
C ALA A 208 -12.55 -14.58 -11.70
N ASP A 209 -13.49 -15.32 -12.29
CA ASP A 209 -14.69 -15.78 -11.59
C ASP A 209 -14.35 -16.95 -10.65
N ALA A 210 -13.43 -17.83 -11.06
CA ALA A 210 -12.88 -18.90 -10.22
C ALA A 210 -12.07 -18.34 -9.04
N ALA A 211 -11.22 -17.35 -9.29
CA ALA A 211 -10.49 -16.64 -8.23
C ALA A 211 -11.44 -15.95 -7.25
N ALA A 212 -12.51 -15.29 -7.74
CA ALA A 212 -13.52 -14.66 -6.88
C ALA A 212 -14.30 -15.68 -6.04
N ARG A 213 -14.68 -16.84 -6.59
CA ARG A 213 -15.31 -17.93 -5.82
C ARG A 213 -14.39 -18.46 -4.71
N MET A 214 -13.09 -18.59 -4.99
CA MET A 214 -12.10 -18.98 -3.98
C MET A 214 -11.94 -17.90 -2.91
N GLU A 215 -11.87 -16.62 -3.27
CA GLU A 215 -11.80 -15.50 -2.32
C GLU A 215 -13.01 -15.51 -1.37
N HIS A 216 -14.22 -15.63 -1.92
CA HIS A 216 -15.46 -15.69 -1.13
C HIS A 216 -15.44 -16.88 -0.15
N ALA A 217 -15.17 -18.08 -0.65
CA ALA A 217 -15.20 -19.31 0.15
C ALA A 217 -14.16 -19.28 1.28
N LEU A 218 -12.94 -18.80 1.01
CA LEU A 218 -11.88 -18.71 2.02
C LEU A 218 -12.12 -17.58 3.02
N THR A 219 -12.66 -16.45 2.59
CA THR A 219 -13.01 -15.33 3.48
C THR A 219 -14.11 -15.74 4.45
N ARG A 220 -15.19 -16.38 3.96
CA ARG A 220 -16.23 -17.00 4.82
C ARG A 220 -15.66 -18.03 5.77
N THR A 221 -14.80 -18.93 5.27
CA THR A 221 -14.14 -19.95 6.11
C THR A 221 -13.37 -19.31 7.26
N ALA A 222 -12.60 -18.25 6.99
CA ALA A 222 -11.76 -17.57 7.98
C ALA A 222 -12.53 -16.72 9.01
N ALA A 223 -13.75 -16.29 8.70
CA ALA A 223 -14.63 -15.60 9.64
C ALA A 223 -15.32 -16.57 10.63
N GLU A 224 -15.46 -17.84 10.27
CA GLU A 224 -16.27 -18.83 10.99
C GLU A 224 -15.45 -19.96 11.66
N ASN A 225 -14.19 -20.16 11.27
CA ASN A 225 -13.39 -21.34 11.64
C ASN A 225 -11.96 -20.99 12.06
N ASP A 226 -11.27 -21.95 12.67
CA ASP A 226 -9.87 -21.84 13.05
C ASP A 226 -8.90 -21.79 11.85
N ALA A 227 -7.67 -21.35 12.13
CA ALA A 227 -6.64 -21.18 11.12
C ALA A 227 -6.14 -22.51 10.50
N ASP A 228 -6.17 -23.63 11.23
CA ASP A 228 -5.72 -24.93 10.70
C ASP A 228 -6.76 -25.50 9.74
N PHE A 229 -8.06 -25.31 10.01
CA PHE A 229 -9.13 -25.60 9.06
C PHE A 229 -9.02 -24.71 7.81
N LEU A 230 -8.81 -23.40 7.98
CA LEU A 230 -8.59 -22.50 6.85
C LEU A 230 -7.43 -22.94 5.95
N VAL A 231 -6.29 -23.34 6.52
CA VAL A 231 -5.13 -23.84 5.76
C VAL A 231 -5.47 -25.11 4.97
N ARG A 232 -6.25 -26.04 5.55
CA ARG A 232 -6.73 -27.23 4.83
C ARG A 232 -7.67 -26.88 3.67
N VAL A 233 -8.61 -25.96 3.89
CA VAL A 233 -9.57 -25.53 2.85
C VAL A 233 -8.87 -24.74 1.74
N ALA A 234 -7.95 -23.82 2.08
CA ALA A 234 -7.14 -23.08 1.11
C ALA A 234 -6.29 -23.99 0.22
N ARG A 235 -5.69 -25.03 0.80
CA ARG A 235 -5.00 -26.08 0.04
C ARG A 235 -5.95 -26.83 -0.88
N SER A 236 -7.11 -27.29 -0.38
CA SER A 236 -8.09 -28.03 -1.20
C SER A 236 -8.62 -27.21 -2.37
N TRP A 237 -8.76 -25.88 -2.23
CA TRP A 237 -9.11 -24.99 -3.34
C TRP A 237 -7.97 -24.84 -4.35
N ALA A 238 -6.74 -24.68 -3.88
CA ALA A 238 -5.57 -24.61 -4.76
C ALA A 238 -5.39 -25.92 -5.56
N ASP A 239 -5.42 -27.07 -4.88
CA ASP A 239 -5.28 -28.39 -5.50
C ASP A 239 -6.45 -28.70 -6.50
N ALA A 240 -7.62 -28.08 -6.35
CA ALA A 240 -8.76 -28.24 -7.27
C ALA A 240 -8.72 -27.32 -8.51
N LEU A 241 -7.99 -26.20 -8.43
CA LEU A 241 -7.71 -25.29 -9.55
C LEU A 241 -6.44 -25.67 -10.31
N ASP A 242 -5.47 -26.29 -9.62
CA ASP A 242 -4.19 -26.81 -10.13
C ASP A 242 -4.38 -28.26 -10.66
N GLN A 243 -5.26 -28.44 -11.65
CA GLN A 243 -5.67 -29.78 -12.13
C GLN A 243 -4.56 -30.56 -12.87
N ASP A 244 -3.58 -29.86 -13.43
CA ASP A 244 -2.40 -30.48 -14.06
C ASP A 244 -1.42 -31.01 -12.99
N GLY A 245 -1.42 -30.40 -11.79
CA GLY A 245 -0.56 -30.76 -10.67
C GLY A 245 0.92 -30.42 -10.88
N ALA A 246 1.73 -30.72 -9.86
CA ALA A 246 3.17 -30.60 -9.98
C ALA A 246 3.74 -31.68 -10.91
N GLU A 247 4.66 -31.30 -11.80
CA GLU A 247 5.38 -32.23 -12.68
C GLU A 247 5.98 -33.40 -11.86
N PRO A 248 5.72 -34.67 -12.22
CA PRO A 248 6.22 -35.82 -11.48
C PRO A 248 7.75 -35.76 -11.35
N SER A 249 8.27 -35.95 -10.13
CA SER A 249 9.72 -35.91 -9.91
C SER A 249 10.44 -36.98 -10.74
N GLU A 250 11.68 -36.71 -11.16
CA GLU A 250 12.46 -37.70 -11.92
C GLU A 250 12.57 -39.05 -11.19
N GLU A 251 12.57 -39.05 -9.86
CA GLU A 251 12.58 -40.28 -9.05
C GLU A 251 11.28 -41.07 -9.19
N LEU A 252 10.12 -40.40 -9.16
CA LEU A 252 8.81 -41.02 -9.41
C LEU A 252 8.68 -41.48 -10.87
N LEU A 253 9.18 -40.71 -11.83
CA LEU A 253 9.21 -41.10 -13.25
C LEU A 253 10.08 -42.35 -13.47
N ARG A 254 11.27 -42.45 -12.85
CA ARG A 254 12.11 -43.65 -12.92
C ARG A 254 11.44 -44.87 -12.28
N GLN A 255 10.70 -44.69 -11.17
CA GLN A 255 9.94 -45.77 -10.54
C GLN A 255 8.79 -46.27 -11.45
N LEU A 256 8.05 -45.37 -12.08
CA LEU A 256 6.97 -45.72 -13.01
C LEU A 256 7.48 -46.32 -14.33
N GLN A 257 8.61 -45.82 -14.86
CA GLN A 257 9.24 -46.35 -16.07
C GLN A 257 9.93 -47.71 -15.84
N GLY A 258 10.30 -48.03 -14.59
CA GLY A 258 10.82 -49.36 -14.21
C GLY A 258 9.76 -50.46 -14.12
N ALA A 259 8.47 -50.12 -14.27
CA ALA A 259 7.34 -51.06 -14.12
C ALA A 259 6.88 -51.72 -15.44
N PHE A 260 7.75 -51.79 -16.45
CA PHE A 260 7.52 -52.53 -17.70
C PHE A 260 8.35 -53.82 -17.72
N ILE A 261 7.76 -54.92 -17.25
CA ILE A 261 8.18 -56.32 -17.42
C ILE A 261 6.96 -57.20 -17.69
#